data_AF-A0AAJ1CEF0-F1
#
_entry.id   AF-A0AAJ1CEF0-F1
#
_cell.length_a   1.000
_cell.length_b   1.000
_cell.length_c   1.000
_cell.angle_alpha   90.00
_cell.angle_beta   90.00
_cell.angle_gamma   90.00
#
_symmetry.space_group_name_H-M   'P 1'
#
loop_
_entity.id
_entity.type
_entity.pdbx_description
1 polymer ?
#
loop_
_entity_poly.entity_id
_entity_poly.type
_entity_poly.pdbx_seq_one_letter_code
_entity_poly.pdbx_strand_id
1 'polypeptide(L)'
;MIEFKPVRLEDKQTIERYTMPSGIYNCDLAFANMYCWQAMYRSAWAEIDGFLVIRFQIGGGEKIGYMQPVGEGDFARIIPALREDAHAHGQRLRIIGLTDEGREMVRNMHAGLFAFESDRGMEDYVYNADDLRNLTGRKYQPKRNHINRFMAEYPGFRYEQLTRERFGECMQLEREWRRAHEGHTSELCAEQRAMQRAFEHFEELEMLGGCIYVGDRLIAFTYGSAVNDHTFDTHVEKADTDYDGAFTIINKLFAQHLPARFTMINREEDLGIDGLRQSKLSYHPAVIQHKYAAIHLHPDEIACKELWTAAFGDDEQFVDSFLMRYYSRRRMLTAECEGRTAAMLHLVPFESELGRSTYIYGVATAPEFRRRGLAGKLMREAMRLIGEQGDEAAFLIPSEEWLHGFYAKYGFEGTVPVTFSSQDGFDFGTGDASKDRAMVWRRAPGAPLPEALHCNYANK
;
A
#
# COMPACT_ATOMS: atom_id res chain seq x y z
N MET A 1 24.22 -14.79 -8.07
CA MET A 1 23.59 -13.48 -8.29
C MET A 1 22.57 -13.67 -9.39
N ILE A 2 21.32 -13.25 -9.17
CA ILE A 2 20.24 -13.47 -10.13
C ILE A 2 20.44 -12.49 -11.29
N GLU A 3 20.41 -12.98 -12.53
CA GLU A 3 20.53 -12.13 -13.71
C GLU A 3 19.16 -11.58 -14.10
N PHE A 4 18.88 -10.35 -13.66
CA PHE A 4 17.67 -9.63 -14.02
C PHE A 4 17.82 -8.89 -15.36
N LYS A 5 16.85 -9.11 -16.26
CA LYS A 5 16.78 -8.46 -17.58
C LYS A 5 15.71 -7.37 -17.56
N PRO A 6 16.00 -6.13 -18.02
CA PRO A 6 14.96 -5.10 -18.12
C PRO A 6 13.77 -5.59 -18.94
N VAL A 7 12.55 -5.30 -18.51
CA VAL A 7 11.34 -5.68 -19.26
C VAL A 7 11.32 -4.96 -20.61
N ARG A 8 11.30 -5.72 -21.70
CA ARG A 8 11.22 -5.23 -23.08
C ARG A 8 10.04 -5.85 -23.80
N LEU A 9 9.60 -5.22 -24.88
CA LEU A 9 8.49 -5.70 -25.70
C LEU A 9 8.71 -7.15 -26.19
N GLU A 10 9.95 -7.51 -26.54
CA GLU A 10 10.35 -8.86 -26.95
C GLU A 10 10.17 -9.93 -25.87
N ASP A 11 10.04 -9.54 -24.60
CA ASP A 11 9.85 -10.46 -23.47
C ASP A 11 8.38 -10.87 -23.26
N LYS A 12 7.43 -10.25 -23.96
CA LYS A 12 5.98 -10.44 -23.78
C LYS A 12 5.59 -11.90 -23.67
N GLN A 13 5.92 -12.69 -24.68
CA GLN A 13 5.57 -14.12 -24.73
C GLN A 13 6.23 -14.93 -23.60
N THR A 14 7.42 -14.53 -23.15
CA THR A 14 8.12 -15.23 -22.08
C THR A 14 7.50 -14.94 -20.71
N ILE A 15 7.13 -13.69 -20.45
CA ILE A 15 6.45 -13.29 -19.22
C ILE A 15 5.02 -13.85 -19.18
N GLU A 16 4.29 -13.76 -20.29
CA GLU A 16 2.90 -14.21 -20.38
C GLU A 16 2.73 -15.72 -20.23
N ARG A 17 3.78 -16.52 -20.49
CA ARG A 17 3.79 -17.95 -20.15
C ARG A 17 3.51 -18.21 -18.66
N TYR A 18 3.84 -17.26 -17.80
CA TYR A 18 3.59 -17.33 -16.36
C TYR A 18 2.31 -16.60 -15.96
N THR A 19 2.08 -15.39 -16.48
CA THR A 19 0.93 -14.57 -16.03
C THR A 19 -0.40 -15.05 -16.60
N MET A 20 -0.44 -15.52 -17.84
CA MET A 20 -1.68 -15.97 -18.50
C MET A 20 -2.40 -17.14 -17.78
N PRO A 21 -1.71 -18.21 -17.34
CA PRO A 21 -2.36 -19.27 -16.58
C PRO A 21 -2.51 -18.98 -15.07
N SER A 22 -2.01 -17.85 -14.56
CA SER A 22 -1.85 -17.63 -13.11
C SER A 22 -3.15 -17.56 -12.32
N GLY A 23 -4.24 -17.07 -12.93
CA GLY A 23 -5.49 -16.76 -12.24
C GLY A 23 -5.41 -15.62 -11.21
N ILE A 24 -4.27 -14.95 -11.09
CA ILE A 24 -4.11 -13.79 -10.20
C ILE A 24 -4.73 -12.57 -10.86
N TYR A 25 -5.46 -11.77 -10.08
CA TYR A 25 -6.17 -10.60 -10.61
C TYR A 25 -5.38 -9.30 -10.60
N ASN A 26 -4.27 -9.22 -9.86
CA ASN A 26 -3.46 -8.01 -9.70
C ASN A 26 -3.10 -7.35 -11.05
N CYS A 27 -3.51 -6.09 -11.24
CA CYS A 27 -3.26 -5.31 -12.46
C CYS A 27 -1.77 -5.15 -12.79
N ASP A 28 -0.90 -5.18 -11.78
CA ASP A 28 0.55 -5.07 -11.97
C ASP A 28 1.13 -6.24 -12.78
N LEU A 29 0.40 -7.36 -12.85
CA LEU A 29 0.80 -8.54 -13.62
C LEU A 29 0.48 -8.44 -15.13
N ALA A 30 -0.27 -7.42 -15.55
CA ALA A 30 -0.44 -7.14 -16.98
C ALA A 30 0.91 -6.74 -17.59
N PHE A 31 1.35 -7.45 -18.63
CA PHE A 31 2.62 -7.17 -19.30
C PHE A 31 2.69 -5.72 -19.82
N ALA A 32 1.57 -5.20 -20.31
CA ALA A 32 1.43 -3.80 -20.70
C ALA A 32 1.81 -2.83 -19.58
N ASN A 33 1.32 -3.05 -18.35
CA ASN A 33 1.67 -2.22 -17.20
C ASN A 33 3.17 -2.33 -16.90
N MET A 34 3.72 -3.56 -16.86
CA MET A 34 5.16 -3.75 -16.63
C MET A 34 6.03 -3.01 -17.66
N TYR A 35 5.65 -3.06 -18.94
CA TYR A 35 6.39 -2.42 -20.03
C TYR A 35 6.24 -0.90 -20.01
N CYS A 36 5.02 -0.37 -19.92
CA CYS A 36 4.76 1.07 -19.98
C CYS A 36 5.39 1.82 -18.81
N TRP A 37 5.39 1.22 -17.62
CA TRP A 37 5.97 1.81 -16.41
C TRP A 37 7.46 1.48 -16.19
N GLN A 38 8.08 0.68 -17.07
CA GLN A 38 9.45 0.20 -16.93
C GLN A 38 10.47 1.34 -16.74
N ALA A 39 10.28 2.49 -17.38
CA ALA A 39 11.21 3.61 -17.26
C ALA A 39 11.19 4.27 -15.87
N MET A 40 10.03 4.26 -15.20
CA MET A 40 9.85 4.81 -13.86
C MET A 40 10.31 3.84 -12.79
N TYR A 41 9.87 2.58 -12.87
CA TYR A 41 10.16 1.58 -11.84
C TYR A 41 11.38 0.72 -12.13
N ARG A 42 12.08 0.94 -13.25
CA ARG A 42 13.23 0.13 -13.67
C ARG A 42 12.95 -1.38 -13.63
N SER A 43 11.70 -1.75 -13.96
CA SER A 43 11.23 -3.12 -13.88
C SER A 43 12.11 -4.05 -14.71
N ALA A 44 12.51 -5.15 -14.09
CA ALA A 44 13.34 -6.19 -14.67
C ALA A 44 12.82 -7.56 -14.22
N TRP A 45 13.00 -8.58 -15.05
CA TRP A 45 12.51 -9.93 -14.80
C TRP A 45 13.62 -10.97 -14.82
N ALA A 46 13.40 -12.07 -14.14
CA ALA A 46 14.23 -13.27 -14.17
C ALA A 46 13.36 -14.52 -14.01
N GLU A 47 13.90 -15.67 -14.38
CA GLU A 47 13.32 -16.98 -14.08
C GLU A 47 14.15 -17.65 -12.99
N ILE A 48 13.50 -18.12 -11.91
CA ILE A 48 14.15 -18.78 -10.79
C ILE A 48 13.34 -20.01 -10.41
N ASP A 49 13.92 -21.21 -10.56
CA ASP A 49 13.30 -22.49 -10.23
C ASP A 49 11.85 -22.65 -10.76
N GLY A 50 11.61 -22.18 -11.99
CA GLY A 50 10.31 -22.23 -12.65
C GLY A 50 9.32 -21.16 -12.22
N PHE A 51 9.78 -20.08 -11.57
CA PHE A 51 8.98 -18.89 -11.29
C PHE A 51 9.48 -17.67 -12.05
N LEU A 52 8.55 -16.92 -12.62
CA LEU A 52 8.76 -15.53 -13.01
C LEU A 52 8.94 -14.67 -11.76
N VAL A 53 10.02 -13.91 -11.73
CA VAL A 53 10.28 -12.91 -10.69
C VAL A 53 10.45 -11.55 -11.35
N ILE A 54 9.63 -10.59 -10.94
CA ILE A 54 9.75 -9.18 -11.34
C ILE A 54 10.37 -8.40 -10.18
N ARG A 55 11.49 -7.71 -10.45
CA ARG A 55 12.16 -6.78 -9.55
C ARG A 55 11.96 -5.36 -10.05
N PHE A 56 11.67 -4.43 -9.15
CA PHE A 56 11.37 -3.05 -9.49
C PHE A 56 11.79 -2.07 -8.38
N GLN A 57 11.79 -0.78 -8.71
CA GLN A 57 12.04 0.34 -7.81
C GLN A 57 10.72 0.88 -7.26
N ILE A 58 10.52 0.74 -5.96
CA ILE A 58 9.30 1.15 -5.26
C ILE A 58 9.15 2.67 -5.34
N GLY A 59 8.00 3.14 -5.86
CA GLY A 59 7.69 4.56 -6.02
C GLY A 59 8.64 5.31 -6.96
N GLY A 60 9.42 4.59 -7.79
CA GLY A 60 10.46 5.19 -8.63
C GLY A 60 11.69 5.70 -7.86
N GLY A 61 11.83 5.31 -6.59
CA GLY A 61 12.99 5.63 -5.75
C GLY A 61 14.11 4.60 -5.87
N GLU A 62 14.99 4.55 -4.87
CA GLU A 62 16.12 3.59 -4.85
C GLU A 62 15.76 2.25 -4.20
N LYS A 63 14.64 2.18 -3.48
CA LYS A 63 14.22 0.97 -2.77
C LYS A 63 13.80 -0.10 -3.77
N ILE A 64 14.40 -1.29 -3.67
CA ILE A 64 14.05 -2.44 -4.49
C ILE A 64 12.91 -3.23 -3.81
N GLY A 65 11.95 -3.63 -4.64
CA GLY A 65 10.91 -4.59 -4.32
C GLY A 65 10.84 -5.70 -5.37
N TYR A 66 10.24 -6.81 -4.99
CA TYR A 66 9.92 -7.93 -5.88
C TYR A 66 8.41 -8.10 -5.88
N MET A 67 7.82 -8.29 -7.05
CA MET A 67 6.42 -8.70 -7.09
C MET A 67 6.28 -10.12 -6.52
N GLN A 68 5.06 -10.54 -6.15
CA GLN A 68 4.79 -11.95 -5.91
C GLN A 68 5.33 -12.79 -7.09
N PRO A 69 6.25 -13.74 -6.87
CA PRO A 69 6.69 -14.63 -7.93
C PRO A 69 5.52 -15.45 -8.49
N VAL A 70 5.51 -15.64 -9.81
CA VAL A 70 4.41 -16.31 -10.52
C VAL A 70 4.93 -17.58 -11.18
N GLY A 71 4.28 -18.72 -10.93
CA GLY A 71 4.67 -20.03 -11.45
C GLY A 71 3.95 -21.16 -10.72
N GLU A 72 4.31 -22.39 -11.02
CA GLU A 72 3.65 -23.57 -10.43
C GLU A 72 4.24 -23.93 -9.05
N GLY A 73 3.33 -24.10 -8.08
CA GLY A 73 3.66 -24.52 -6.72
C GLY A 73 4.01 -23.36 -5.78
N ASP A 74 4.67 -23.69 -4.67
CA ASP A 74 4.98 -22.73 -3.62
C ASP A 74 6.26 -21.93 -3.94
N PHE A 75 6.11 -20.63 -4.23
CA PHE A 75 7.23 -19.75 -4.51
C PHE A 75 8.05 -19.40 -3.26
N ALA A 76 7.54 -19.64 -2.05
CA ALA A 76 8.27 -19.30 -0.84
C ALA A 76 9.59 -20.10 -0.73
N ARG A 77 9.77 -21.17 -1.51
CA ARG A 77 11.05 -21.88 -1.68
C ARG A 77 12.17 -21.02 -2.28
N ILE A 78 11.85 -20.01 -3.11
CA ILE A 78 12.87 -19.14 -3.74
C ILE A 78 13.20 -17.88 -2.94
N ILE A 79 12.51 -17.64 -1.82
CA ILE A 79 12.74 -16.47 -0.95
C ILE A 79 14.20 -16.32 -0.49
N PRO A 80 14.93 -17.39 -0.13
CA PRO A 80 16.35 -17.27 0.21
C PRO A 80 17.18 -16.63 -0.91
N ALA A 81 16.93 -16.98 -2.17
CA ALA A 81 17.62 -16.40 -3.32
C ALA A 81 17.26 -14.92 -3.54
N LEU A 82 15.99 -14.55 -3.37
CA LEU A 82 15.55 -13.15 -3.43
C LEU A 82 16.18 -12.31 -2.32
N ARG A 83 16.34 -12.90 -1.13
CA ARG A 83 16.99 -12.26 0.02
C ARG A 83 18.47 -12.01 -0.25
N GLU A 84 19.18 -12.97 -0.84
CA GLU A 84 20.57 -12.80 -1.25
C GLU A 84 20.74 -11.68 -2.28
N ASP A 85 19.85 -11.58 -3.27
CA ASP A 85 19.88 -10.48 -4.25
C ASP A 85 19.59 -9.13 -3.61
N ALA A 86 18.58 -9.04 -2.74
CA ALA A 86 18.30 -7.81 -2.00
C ALA A 86 19.51 -7.36 -1.15
N HIS A 87 20.14 -8.29 -0.43
CA HIS A 87 21.33 -8.01 0.38
C HIS A 87 22.54 -7.60 -0.47
N ALA A 88 22.71 -8.17 -1.66
CA ALA A 88 23.76 -7.75 -2.60
C ALA A 88 23.60 -6.28 -3.04
N HIS A 89 22.38 -5.73 -2.98
CA HIS A 89 22.09 -4.31 -3.20
C HIS A 89 22.08 -3.48 -1.91
N GLY A 90 22.48 -4.05 -0.77
CA GLY A 90 22.48 -3.38 0.53
C GLY A 90 21.08 -3.12 1.10
N GLN A 91 20.07 -3.87 0.67
CA GLN A 91 18.68 -3.67 1.07
C GLN A 91 18.07 -4.93 1.67
N ARG A 92 17.05 -4.78 2.54
CA ARG A 92 16.22 -5.91 2.97
C ARG A 92 15.26 -6.36 1.87
N LEU A 93 14.89 -7.64 1.89
CA LEU A 93 13.90 -8.20 0.98
C LEU A 93 12.51 -7.57 1.22
N ARG A 94 11.84 -7.19 0.14
CA ARG A 94 10.46 -6.71 0.12
C ARG A 94 9.71 -7.41 -0.99
N ILE A 95 8.64 -8.12 -0.67
CA ILE A 95 7.74 -8.73 -1.65
C ILE A 95 6.46 -7.91 -1.64
N ILE A 96 5.99 -7.46 -2.80
CA ILE A 96 4.89 -6.52 -2.96
C ILE A 96 3.84 -7.14 -3.87
N GLY A 97 2.57 -6.82 -3.64
CA GLY A 97 1.47 -7.33 -4.47
C GLY A 97 1.16 -8.80 -4.20
N LEU A 98 1.43 -9.28 -2.98
CA LEU A 98 1.06 -10.63 -2.55
C LEU A 98 -0.47 -10.75 -2.47
N THR A 99 -1.00 -11.85 -3.00
CA THR A 99 -2.39 -12.26 -2.76
C THR A 99 -2.54 -12.79 -1.33
N ASP A 100 -3.77 -13.05 -0.88
CA ASP A 100 -4.02 -13.74 0.39
C ASP A 100 -3.28 -15.09 0.45
N GLU A 101 -3.36 -15.90 -0.61
CA GLU A 101 -2.66 -17.18 -0.70
C GLU A 101 -1.14 -17.01 -0.67
N GLY A 102 -0.62 -16.03 -1.41
CA GLY A 102 0.81 -15.73 -1.41
C GLY A 102 1.32 -15.30 -0.05
N ARG A 103 0.54 -14.49 0.70
CA ARG A 103 0.84 -14.12 2.07
C ARG A 103 0.92 -15.35 2.97
N GLU A 104 -0.05 -16.27 2.88
CA GLU A 104 -0.04 -17.50 3.68
C GLU A 104 1.14 -18.42 3.32
N MET A 105 1.54 -18.53 2.05
CA MET A 105 2.74 -19.29 1.66
C MET A 105 4.00 -18.75 2.35
N VAL A 106 4.22 -17.42 2.31
CA VAL A 106 5.35 -16.78 2.98
C VAL A 106 5.28 -16.99 4.49
N ARG A 107 4.10 -16.77 5.10
CA ARG A 107 3.89 -16.92 6.55
C ARG A 107 4.19 -18.33 7.02
N ASN A 108 3.77 -19.34 6.28
CA ASN A 108 3.95 -20.75 6.67
C ASN A 108 5.40 -21.23 6.48
N MET A 109 6.04 -20.91 5.35
CA MET A 109 7.39 -21.38 5.05
C MET A 109 8.50 -20.58 5.77
N HIS A 110 8.24 -19.32 6.12
CA HIS A 110 9.20 -18.40 6.76
C HIS A 110 8.60 -17.76 8.01
N ALA A 111 7.97 -18.59 8.84
CA ALA A 111 7.26 -18.16 10.04
C ALA A 111 8.10 -17.24 10.95
N GLY A 112 7.51 -16.11 11.33
CA GLY A 112 8.14 -15.11 12.20
C GLY A 112 9.24 -14.25 11.55
N LEU A 113 9.59 -14.48 10.28
CA LEU A 113 10.67 -13.74 9.60
C LEU A 113 10.20 -12.50 8.84
N PHE A 114 8.88 -12.34 8.68
CA PHE A 114 8.28 -11.25 7.92
C PHE A 114 7.29 -10.45 8.76
N ALA A 115 7.17 -9.17 8.40
CA ALA A 115 6.00 -8.35 8.73
C ALA A 115 5.18 -8.12 7.45
N PHE A 116 3.85 -8.17 7.60
CA PHE A 116 2.91 -8.03 6.51
C PHE A 116 1.99 -6.83 6.71
N GLU A 117 1.70 -6.12 5.64
CA GLU A 117 0.74 -5.03 5.63
C GLU A 117 0.01 -4.97 4.30
N SER A 118 -1.26 -4.56 4.33
CA SER A 118 -1.97 -4.10 3.14
C SER A 118 -2.30 -2.62 3.27
N ASP A 119 -2.20 -1.91 2.15
CA ASP A 119 -2.74 -0.56 2.01
C ASP A 119 -4.05 -0.66 1.24
N ARG A 120 -5.17 -0.32 1.91
CA ARG A 120 -6.50 -0.36 1.30
C ARG A 120 -6.60 0.51 0.04
N GLY A 121 -5.81 1.59 -0.03
CA GLY A 121 -5.73 2.47 -1.19
C GLY A 121 -5.13 1.81 -2.43
N MET A 122 -4.37 0.73 -2.26
CA MET A 122 -3.66 0.02 -3.32
C MET A 122 -4.35 -1.29 -3.74
N GLU A 123 -5.52 -1.61 -3.18
CA GLU A 123 -6.25 -2.84 -3.50
C GLU A 123 -7.06 -2.70 -4.78
N ASP A 124 -7.05 -3.77 -5.59
CA ASP A 124 -7.69 -3.78 -6.90
C ASP A 124 -9.18 -4.11 -6.81
N TYR A 125 -9.95 -3.42 -7.64
CA TYR A 125 -11.38 -3.66 -7.79
C TYR A 125 -11.65 -4.55 -8.99
N VAL A 126 -12.07 -5.78 -8.73
CA VAL A 126 -12.31 -6.79 -9.77
C VAL A 126 -13.80 -7.12 -9.86
N TYR A 127 -14.36 -7.05 -11.06
CA TYR A 127 -15.79 -7.19 -11.33
C TYR A 127 -16.06 -8.39 -12.23
N ASN A 128 -17.24 -9.02 -12.07
CA ASN A 128 -17.73 -9.91 -13.11
C ASN A 128 -17.94 -9.10 -14.40
N ALA A 129 -17.39 -9.55 -15.51
CA ALA A 129 -17.54 -8.87 -16.79
C ALA A 129 -19.02 -8.73 -17.18
N ASP A 130 -19.82 -9.76 -16.93
CA ASP A 130 -21.26 -9.75 -17.24
C ASP A 130 -22.05 -8.74 -16.42
N ASP A 131 -21.63 -8.47 -15.18
CA ASP A 131 -22.25 -7.42 -14.35
C ASP A 131 -22.02 -6.05 -14.98
N LEU A 132 -20.80 -5.75 -15.46
CA LEU A 132 -20.48 -4.47 -16.12
C LEU A 132 -21.12 -4.36 -17.51
N ARG A 133 -21.19 -5.45 -18.28
CA ARG A 133 -21.82 -5.51 -19.61
C ARG A 133 -23.31 -5.18 -19.55
N ASN A 134 -24.01 -5.78 -18.58
CA ASN A 134 -25.47 -5.82 -18.56
C ASN A 134 -26.09 -4.92 -17.51
N LEU A 135 -25.36 -4.63 -16.42
CA LEU A 135 -25.83 -3.82 -15.29
C LEU A 135 -27.20 -4.28 -14.80
N THR A 136 -27.40 -5.59 -14.61
CA THR A 136 -28.72 -6.19 -14.33
C THR A 136 -29.10 -6.16 -12.84
N GLY A 137 -30.38 -5.92 -12.54
CA GLY A 137 -30.92 -5.98 -11.18
C GLY A 137 -30.99 -4.62 -10.48
N ARG A 138 -31.57 -4.61 -9.27
CA ARG A 138 -31.90 -3.37 -8.53
C ARG A 138 -30.66 -2.57 -8.13
N LYS A 139 -29.55 -3.26 -7.78
CA LYS A 139 -28.30 -2.63 -7.34
C LYS A 139 -27.64 -1.73 -8.40
N TYR A 140 -27.88 -2.00 -9.69
CA TYR A 140 -27.37 -1.19 -10.81
C TYR A 140 -28.40 -0.20 -11.39
N GLN A 141 -29.58 -0.05 -10.79
CA GLN A 141 -30.57 0.93 -11.24
C GLN A 141 -30.00 2.36 -11.35
N PRO A 142 -29.19 2.86 -10.39
CA PRO A 142 -28.57 4.17 -10.53
C PRO A 142 -27.69 4.30 -11.77
N LYS A 143 -26.88 3.27 -12.09
CA LYS A 143 -26.00 3.27 -13.28
C LYS A 143 -26.82 3.29 -14.58
N ARG A 144 -27.87 2.48 -14.66
CA ARG A 144 -28.81 2.51 -15.80
C ARG A 144 -29.49 3.88 -15.95
N ASN A 145 -29.81 4.56 -14.84
CA ASN A 145 -30.38 5.90 -14.89
C ASN A 145 -29.40 6.93 -15.49
N HIS A 146 -28.11 6.90 -15.10
CA HIS A 146 -27.08 7.75 -15.71
C HIS A 146 -26.95 7.49 -17.22
N ILE A 147 -26.93 6.22 -17.63
CA ILE A 147 -26.84 5.85 -19.05
C ILE A 147 -28.08 6.33 -19.82
N ASN A 148 -29.29 6.09 -19.29
CA ASN A 148 -30.53 6.54 -19.94
C ASN A 148 -30.59 8.06 -20.07
N ARG A 149 -30.11 8.81 -19.08
CA ARG A 149 -30.00 10.27 -19.14
C ARG A 149 -29.02 10.70 -20.23
N PHE A 150 -27.81 10.14 -20.22
CA PHE A 150 -26.79 10.43 -21.24
C PHE A 150 -27.33 10.16 -22.66
N MET A 151 -27.97 9.00 -22.89
CA MET A 151 -28.52 8.66 -24.20
C MET A 151 -29.69 9.56 -24.62
N ALA A 152 -30.48 10.08 -23.66
CA ALA A 152 -31.57 11.01 -23.95
C ALA A 152 -31.05 12.42 -24.29
N GLU A 153 -29.98 12.86 -23.63
CA GLU A 153 -29.36 14.16 -23.85
C GLU A 153 -28.50 14.20 -25.11
N TYR A 154 -27.81 13.09 -25.41
CA TYR A 154 -26.88 12.96 -26.54
C TYR A 154 -27.28 11.82 -27.48
N PRO A 155 -28.47 11.83 -28.12
CA PRO A 155 -28.97 10.69 -28.90
C PRO A 155 -28.11 10.32 -30.13
N GLY A 156 -27.25 11.23 -30.58
CA GLY A 156 -26.31 11.02 -31.68
C GLY A 156 -24.88 10.65 -31.26
N PHE A 157 -24.67 10.26 -30.00
CA PHE A 157 -23.34 9.81 -29.57
C PHE A 157 -22.92 8.55 -30.33
N ARG A 158 -21.60 8.38 -30.54
CA ARG A 158 -21.03 7.19 -31.17
C ARG A 158 -19.96 6.58 -30.27
N TYR A 159 -19.96 5.26 -30.19
CA TYR A 159 -18.86 4.49 -29.64
C TYR A 159 -18.01 3.97 -30.80
N GLU A 160 -16.70 4.16 -30.71
CA GLU A 160 -15.73 3.65 -31.67
C GLU A 160 -14.65 2.85 -30.95
N GLN A 161 -14.12 1.82 -31.62
CA GLN A 161 -12.93 1.16 -31.14
C GLN A 161 -11.75 2.15 -31.16
N LEU A 162 -10.90 2.10 -30.14
CA LEU A 162 -9.70 2.91 -30.10
C LEU A 162 -8.70 2.37 -31.12
N THR A 163 -8.36 3.18 -32.12
CA THR A 163 -7.36 2.87 -33.16
C THR A 163 -6.28 3.94 -33.21
N ARG A 164 -5.21 3.68 -33.98
CA ARG A 164 -4.04 4.56 -34.08
C ARG A 164 -4.38 5.99 -34.50
N GLU A 165 -5.38 6.16 -35.35
CA GLU A 165 -5.86 7.47 -35.81
C GLU A 165 -6.41 8.33 -34.66
N ARG A 166 -6.86 7.71 -33.57
CA ARG A 166 -7.50 8.39 -32.42
C ARG A 166 -6.56 8.70 -31.27
N PHE A 167 -5.34 8.18 -31.27
CA PHE A 167 -4.38 8.37 -30.17
C PHE A 167 -4.08 9.85 -29.92
N GLY A 168 -3.96 10.66 -30.98
CA GLY A 168 -3.73 12.10 -30.88
C GLY A 168 -4.85 12.83 -30.14
N GLU A 169 -6.10 12.48 -30.44
CA GLU A 169 -7.30 13.04 -29.80
C GLU A 169 -7.38 12.61 -28.32
N CYS A 170 -7.07 11.35 -28.01
CA CYS A 170 -7.06 10.85 -26.63
C CYS A 170 -5.99 11.56 -25.77
N MET A 171 -4.78 11.74 -26.32
CA MET A 171 -3.72 12.51 -25.66
C MET A 171 -4.10 13.98 -25.47
N GLN A 172 -4.93 14.55 -26.36
CA GLN A 172 -5.45 15.89 -26.19
C GLN A 172 -6.46 15.97 -25.05
N LEU A 173 -7.45 15.06 -25.02
CA LEU A 173 -8.45 15.02 -23.96
C LEU A 173 -7.79 14.84 -22.58
N GLU A 174 -6.78 13.97 -22.49
CA GLU A 174 -6.00 13.78 -21.27
C GLU A 174 -5.29 15.08 -20.82
N ARG A 175 -4.74 15.87 -21.76
CA ARG A 175 -4.15 17.17 -21.44
C ARG A 175 -5.19 18.20 -20.98
N GLU A 176 -6.39 18.18 -21.55
CA GLU A 176 -7.48 19.08 -21.16
C GLU A 176 -7.99 18.74 -19.76
N TRP A 177 -8.24 17.45 -19.50
CA TRP A 177 -8.64 16.95 -18.18
C TRP A 177 -7.64 17.38 -17.10
N ARG A 178 -6.33 17.23 -17.37
CA ARG A 178 -5.25 17.69 -16.46
C ARG A 178 -5.28 19.17 -16.17
N ARG A 179 -5.48 20.02 -17.20
CA ARG A 179 -5.54 21.49 -17.03
C ARG A 179 -6.70 21.91 -16.13
N ALA A 180 -7.81 21.17 -16.18
CA ALA A 180 -8.99 21.43 -15.39
C ALA A 180 -8.88 20.93 -13.93
N HIS A 181 -8.07 19.90 -13.67
CA HIS A 181 -8.12 19.18 -12.40
C HIS A 181 -6.94 19.39 -11.42
N GLU A 182 -5.73 19.86 -11.77
CA GLU A 182 -4.71 20.36 -10.79
C GLU A 182 -3.32 20.73 -11.38
N GLY A 183 -2.52 21.46 -10.58
CA GLY A 183 -1.18 21.99 -10.89
C GLY A 183 -0.04 20.95 -10.93
N HIS A 184 1.01 21.29 -11.68
CA HIS A 184 2.14 20.42 -12.07
C HIS A 184 2.81 19.62 -10.93
N THR A 185 2.60 18.30 -10.88
CA THR A 185 3.41 17.35 -10.07
C THR A 185 4.20 16.37 -10.95
N SER A 186 5.21 15.70 -10.39
CA SER A 186 6.12 14.78 -11.10
C SER A 186 5.47 13.44 -11.50
N GLU A 187 4.54 12.91 -10.71
CA GLU A 187 3.78 11.68 -11.00
C GLU A 187 2.93 11.82 -12.27
N LEU A 188 2.39 13.01 -12.50
CA LEU A 188 1.60 13.32 -13.70
C LEU A 188 2.43 13.14 -14.99
N CYS A 189 3.73 13.44 -14.97
CA CYS A 189 4.59 13.22 -16.14
C CYS A 189 4.83 11.73 -16.41
N ALA A 190 4.74 10.87 -15.39
CA ALA A 190 4.95 9.43 -15.55
C ALA A 190 3.76 8.75 -16.22
N GLU A 191 2.52 9.03 -15.79
CA GLU A 191 1.29 8.52 -16.42
C GLU A 191 1.23 8.91 -17.91
N GLN A 192 1.60 10.15 -18.23
CA GLN A 192 1.64 10.63 -19.63
C GLN A 192 2.66 9.87 -20.47
N ARG A 193 3.84 9.58 -19.92
CA ARG A 193 4.86 8.76 -20.59
C ARG A 193 4.42 7.30 -20.73
N ALA A 194 3.76 6.75 -19.72
CA ALA A 194 3.21 5.40 -19.76
C ALA A 194 2.13 5.28 -20.85
N MET A 195 1.19 6.24 -20.91
CA MET A 195 0.17 6.32 -21.94
C MET A 195 0.76 6.53 -23.34
N GLN A 196 1.79 7.37 -23.48
CA GLN A 196 2.49 7.52 -24.75
C GLN A 196 3.12 6.20 -25.21
N ARG A 197 3.81 5.47 -24.33
CA ARG A 197 4.38 4.15 -24.65
C ARG A 197 3.32 3.12 -24.99
N ALA A 198 2.18 3.15 -24.28
CA ALA A 198 1.04 2.30 -24.56
C ALA A 198 0.53 2.52 -25.98
N PHE A 199 0.38 3.78 -26.41
CA PHE A 199 -0.06 4.13 -27.75
C PHE A 199 0.99 3.85 -28.83
N GLU A 200 2.28 4.02 -28.53
CA GLU A 200 3.37 3.69 -29.46
C GLU A 200 3.43 2.20 -29.82
N HIS A 201 3.00 1.32 -28.91
CA HIS A 201 3.06 -0.14 -29.06
C HIS A 201 1.71 -0.83 -28.83
N PHE A 202 0.60 -0.14 -29.13
CA PHE A 202 -0.75 -0.57 -28.75
C PHE A 202 -1.11 -1.94 -29.32
N GLU A 203 -0.73 -2.20 -30.58
CA GLU A 203 -0.99 -3.45 -31.29
C GLU A 203 -0.08 -4.57 -30.78
N GLU A 204 1.22 -4.31 -30.59
CA GLU A 204 2.17 -5.30 -30.09
C GLU A 204 1.91 -5.70 -28.62
N LEU A 205 1.33 -4.80 -27.84
CA LEU A 205 0.86 -5.05 -26.48
C LEU A 205 -0.52 -5.73 -26.44
N GLU A 206 -1.15 -5.96 -27.60
CA GLU A 206 -2.50 -6.53 -27.74
C GLU A 206 -3.55 -5.78 -26.90
N MET A 207 -3.40 -4.46 -26.81
CA MET A 207 -4.32 -3.61 -26.07
C MET A 207 -5.66 -3.49 -26.79
N LEU A 208 -6.72 -3.33 -26.00
CA LEU A 208 -8.05 -3.01 -26.49
C LEU A 208 -8.50 -1.70 -25.86
N GLY A 209 -9.28 -0.93 -26.61
CA GLY A 209 -9.81 0.34 -26.11
C GLY A 209 -11.05 0.78 -26.86
N GLY A 210 -11.69 1.81 -26.32
CA GLY A 210 -12.87 2.43 -26.90
C GLY A 210 -12.90 3.93 -26.66
N CYS A 211 -13.62 4.61 -27.55
CA CYS A 211 -13.83 6.05 -27.54
C CYS A 211 -15.33 6.35 -27.60
N ILE A 212 -15.77 7.41 -26.94
CA ILE A 212 -17.11 7.97 -27.12
C ILE A 212 -17.00 9.39 -27.66
N TYR A 213 -17.80 9.66 -28.66
CA TYR A 213 -17.94 10.97 -29.27
C TYR A 213 -19.36 11.48 -29.16
N VAL A 214 -19.49 12.79 -28.97
CA VAL A 214 -20.74 13.55 -29.14
C VAL A 214 -20.51 14.52 -30.30
N GLY A 215 -21.15 14.25 -31.44
CA GLY A 215 -20.78 14.89 -32.71
C GLY A 215 -19.35 14.51 -33.12
N ASP A 216 -18.52 15.51 -33.37
CA ASP A 216 -17.11 15.34 -33.75
C ASP A 216 -16.16 15.41 -32.56
N ARG A 217 -16.66 15.68 -31.35
CA ARG A 217 -15.82 15.83 -30.15
C ARG A 217 -15.66 14.50 -29.42
N LEU A 218 -14.41 14.08 -29.21
CA LEU A 218 -14.07 12.98 -28.29
C LEU A 218 -14.36 13.45 -26.86
N ILE A 219 -15.22 12.74 -26.15
CA ILE A 219 -15.59 13.09 -24.77
C ILE A 219 -15.17 12.04 -23.75
N ALA A 220 -14.87 10.81 -24.17
CA ALA A 220 -14.35 9.77 -23.28
C ALA A 220 -13.51 8.76 -24.05
N PHE A 221 -12.51 8.20 -23.40
CA PHE A 221 -11.78 7.05 -23.91
C PHE A 221 -11.36 6.12 -22.77
N THR A 222 -11.13 4.86 -23.12
CA THR A 222 -10.60 3.85 -22.22
C THR A 222 -9.74 2.87 -22.98
N TYR A 223 -8.75 2.29 -22.31
CA TYR A 223 -7.98 1.16 -22.84
C TYR A 223 -7.45 0.28 -21.71
N GLY A 224 -7.04 -0.93 -22.10
CA GLY A 224 -6.56 -1.95 -21.19
C GLY A 224 -5.90 -3.11 -21.90
N SER A 225 -5.49 -4.11 -21.14
CA SER A 225 -4.90 -5.34 -21.66
C SER A 225 -5.23 -6.56 -20.79
N ALA A 226 -4.83 -7.75 -21.24
CA ALA A 226 -4.98 -8.96 -20.44
C ALA A 226 -4.01 -8.96 -19.25
N VAL A 227 -4.53 -9.28 -18.07
CA VAL A 227 -3.70 -9.69 -16.92
C VAL A 227 -3.37 -11.17 -17.05
N ASN A 228 -4.40 -11.96 -17.38
CA ASN A 228 -4.30 -13.40 -17.55
C ASN A 228 -5.32 -13.91 -18.61
N ASP A 229 -5.51 -15.23 -18.72
CA ASP A 229 -6.41 -15.84 -19.73
C ASP A 229 -7.87 -15.36 -19.65
N HIS A 230 -8.34 -14.97 -18.46
CA HIS A 230 -9.75 -14.66 -18.17
C HIS A 230 -9.98 -13.29 -17.49
N THR A 231 -8.92 -12.59 -17.10
CA THR A 231 -8.99 -11.26 -16.48
C THR A 231 -8.41 -10.19 -17.41
N PHE A 232 -9.23 -9.17 -17.70
CA PHE A 232 -8.82 -7.98 -18.42
C PHE A 232 -8.68 -6.81 -17.45
N ASP A 233 -7.61 -6.04 -17.54
CA ASP A 233 -7.42 -4.86 -16.73
C ASP A 233 -7.67 -3.58 -17.52
N THR A 234 -8.47 -2.68 -16.94
CA THR A 234 -8.80 -1.37 -17.51
C THR A 234 -7.83 -0.34 -16.96
N HIS A 235 -6.68 -0.20 -17.61
CA HIS A 235 -5.58 0.69 -17.19
C HIS A 235 -5.99 2.16 -17.12
N VAL A 236 -6.76 2.62 -18.10
CA VAL A 236 -7.14 4.03 -18.20
C VAL A 236 -8.61 4.14 -18.57
N GLU A 237 -9.32 4.99 -17.86
CA GLU A 237 -10.67 5.45 -18.20
C GLU A 237 -10.74 6.95 -17.93
N LYS A 238 -10.95 7.74 -18.99
CA LYS A 238 -11.03 9.20 -18.92
C LYS A 238 -12.29 9.67 -19.61
N ALA A 239 -12.96 10.65 -19.03
CA ALA A 239 -14.10 11.30 -19.63
C ALA A 239 -14.13 12.78 -19.25
N ASP A 240 -14.69 13.58 -20.13
CA ASP A 240 -15.01 14.98 -19.89
C ASP A 240 -16.15 15.06 -18.87
N THR A 241 -15.90 15.78 -17.78
CA THR A 241 -16.80 15.93 -16.63
C THR A 241 -18.03 16.78 -16.95
N ASP A 242 -18.00 17.54 -18.05
CA ASP A 242 -19.15 18.32 -18.51
C ASP A 242 -20.29 17.43 -19.07
N TYR A 243 -20.01 16.15 -19.33
CA TYR A 243 -20.97 15.19 -19.90
C TYR A 243 -21.45 14.20 -18.82
N ASP A 244 -22.58 14.50 -18.17
CA ASP A 244 -23.14 13.63 -17.12
C ASP A 244 -23.45 12.22 -17.67
N GLY A 245 -22.90 11.20 -17.01
CA GLY A 245 -23.04 9.80 -17.41
C GLY A 245 -21.95 9.29 -18.36
N ALA A 246 -21.03 10.12 -18.86
CA ALA A 246 -19.95 9.72 -19.78
C ALA A 246 -19.10 8.56 -19.25
N PHE A 247 -18.63 8.65 -18.00
CA PHE A 247 -17.90 7.55 -17.31
C PHE A 247 -18.73 6.26 -17.20
N THR A 248 -20.05 6.38 -16.99
CA THR A 248 -20.90 5.19 -16.82
C THR A 248 -21.15 4.49 -18.16
N ILE A 249 -21.35 5.26 -19.23
CA ILE A 249 -21.60 4.69 -20.55
C ILE A 249 -20.34 4.13 -21.21
N ILE A 250 -19.17 4.80 -21.09
CA ILE A 250 -17.90 4.26 -21.62
C ILE A 250 -17.56 2.94 -20.94
N ASN A 251 -17.74 2.85 -19.61
CA ASN A 251 -17.46 1.63 -18.87
C ASN A 251 -18.31 0.46 -19.36
N LYS A 252 -19.63 0.67 -19.48
CA LYS A 252 -20.56 -0.36 -19.95
C LYS A 252 -20.24 -0.78 -21.39
N LEU A 253 -20.10 0.18 -22.29
CA LEU A 253 -19.88 -0.11 -23.71
C LEU A 253 -18.55 -0.82 -23.92
N PHE A 254 -17.48 -0.38 -23.25
CA PHE A 254 -16.21 -1.07 -23.34
C PHE A 254 -16.30 -2.52 -22.85
N ALA A 255 -16.92 -2.76 -21.69
CA ALA A 255 -17.13 -4.12 -21.19
C ALA A 255 -17.91 -5.02 -22.18
N GLN A 256 -18.87 -4.45 -22.94
CA GLN A 256 -19.62 -5.16 -23.99
C GLN A 256 -18.79 -5.52 -25.22
N HIS A 257 -17.73 -4.76 -25.51
CA HIS A 257 -16.86 -5.01 -26.66
C HIS A 257 -15.62 -5.85 -26.31
N LEU A 258 -15.38 -6.13 -25.03
CA LEU A 258 -14.32 -7.05 -24.62
C LEU A 258 -14.62 -8.49 -25.06
N PRO A 259 -13.60 -9.24 -25.53
CA PRO A 259 -13.74 -10.67 -25.86
C PRO A 259 -14.41 -11.48 -24.74
N ALA A 260 -15.26 -12.43 -25.14
CA ALA A 260 -16.03 -13.26 -24.20
C ALA A 260 -15.18 -14.11 -23.26
N ARG A 261 -13.90 -14.38 -23.61
CA ARG A 261 -12.96 -15.09 -22.74
C ARG A 261 -12.67 -14.34 -21.43
N PHE A 262 -12.81 -13.01 -21.44
CA PHE A 262 -12.66 -12.21 -20.24
C PHE A 262 -13.95 -12.26 -19.42
N THR A 263 -13.89 -13.00 -18.32
CA THR A 263 -14.98 -13.18 -17.35
C THR A 263 -14.83 -12.23 -16.17
N MET A 264 -13.61 -11.74 -15.91
CA MET A 264 -13.30 -10.77 -14.87
C MET A 264 -12.72 -9.49 -15.50
N ILE A 265 -13.09 -8.35 -14.95
CA ILE A 265 -12.52 -7.04 -15.32
C ILE A 265 -11.92 -6.42 -14.07
N ASN A 266 -10.60 -6.24 -14.05
CA ASN A 266 -9.92 -5.40 -13.07
C ASN A 266 -10.02 -3.94 -13.53
N ARG A 267 -10.25 -3.03 -12.58
CA ARG A 267 -10.27 -1.58 -12.82
C ARG A 267 -9.31 -0.85 -11.88
N GLU A 268 -8.23 -1.50 -11.47
CA GLU A 268 -7.14 -1.01 -10.62
C GLU A 268 -7.60 -0.47 -9.25
N GLU A 269 -6.78 0.34 -8.58
CA GLU A 269 -6.94 0.77 -7.19
C GLU A 269 -7.57 2.17 -6.97
N ASP A 270 -8.05 2.48 -5.77
CA ASP A 270 -8.67 3.79 -5.47
C ASP A 270 -7.69 4.88 -5.00
N LEU A 271 -6.41 4.53 -4.82
CA LEU A 271 -5.32 5.41 -4.38
C LEU A 271 -5.60 6.12 -3.04
N GLY A 272 -6.52 5.60 -2.23
CA GLY A 272 -6.94 6.26 -0.99
C GLY A 272 -7.94 7.40 -1.18
N ILE A 273 -8.39 7.66 -2.42
CA ILE A 273 -9.25 8.79 -2.76
C ILE A 273 -10.71 8.41 -2.51
N ASP A 274 -11.36 9.05 -1.54
CA ASP A 274 -12.73 8.70 -1.12
C ASP A 274 -13.75 8.74 -2.26
N GLY A 275 -13.71 9.77 -3.11
CA GLY A 275 -14.61 9.88 -4.26
C GLY A 275 -14.43 8.71 -5.26
N LEU A 276 -13.17 8.33 -5.52
CA LEU A 276 -12.84 7.22 -6.41
C LEU A 276 -13.27 5.88 -5.80
N ARG A 277 -13.01 5.69 -4.50
CA ARG A 277 -13.43 4.52 -3.72
C ARG A 277 -14.94 4.33 -3.78
N GLN A 278 -15.72 5.38 -3.50
CA GLN A 278 -17.19 5.31 -3.60
C GLN A 278 -17.65 4.97 -5.01
N SER A 279 -17.02 5.56 -6.04
CA SER A 279 -17.34 5.24 -7.44
C SER A 279 -17.09 3.76 -7.76
N LYS A 280 -15.92 3.22 -7.40
CA LYS A 280 -15.57 1.81 -7.65
C LYS A 280 -16.45 0.84 -6.87
N LEU A 281 -16.70 1.11 -5.58
CA LEU A 281 -17.62 0.31 -4.75
C LEU A 281 -19.05 0.31 -5.29
N SER A 282 -19.52 1.42 -5.88
CA SER A 282 -20.88 1.51 -6.43
C SER A 282 -21.15 0.58 -7.64
N TYR A 283 -20.10 0.00 -8.22
CA TYR A 283 -20.20 -1.04 -9.25
C TYR A 283 -20.25 -2.47 -8.68
N HIS A 284 -20.21 -2.63 -7.36
CA HIS A 284 -20.31 -3.92 -6.66
C HIS A 284 -19.22 -4.90 -7.11
N PRO A 285 -17.94 -4.62 -6.79
CA PRO A 285 -16.84 -5.52 -7.13
C PRO A 285 -17.13 -6.94 -6.63
N ALA A 286 -16.81 -7.92 -7.48
CA ALA A 286 -16.93 -9.32 -7.13
C ALA A 286 -15.81 -9.74 -6.17
N VAL A 287 -14.63 -9.15 -6.33
CA VAL A 287 -13.44 -9.36 -5.49
C VAL A 287 -12.76 -8.02 -5.27
N ILE A 288 -12.37 -7.75 -4.03
CA ILE A 288 -11.33 -6.77 -3.72
C ILE A 288 -10.04 -7.57 -3.61
N GLN A 289 -9.16 -7.41 -4.59
CA GLN A 289 -7.90 -8.15 -4.63
C GLN A 289 -6.90 -7.45 -3.70
N HIS A 290 -6.65 -8.06 -2.54
CA HIS A 290 -5.63 -7.59 -1.62
C HIS A 290 -4.25 -7.63 -2.28
N LYS A 291 -3.43 -6.62 -1.97
CA LYS A 291 -2.03 -6.50 -2.37
C LYS A 291 -1.17 -6.33 -1.13
N TYR A 292 -0.75 -7.43 -0.50
CA TYR A 292 0.10 -7.36 0.68
C TYR A 292 1.54 -7.02 0.31
N ALA A 293 2.17 -6.20 1.15
CA ALA A 293 3.60 -6.05 1.23
C ALA A 293 4.13 -6.94 2.36
N ALA A 294 5.16 -7.72 2.08
CA ALA A 294 5.93 -8.49 3.07
C ALA A 294 7.35 -7.93 3.12
N ILE A 295 7.80 -7.53 4.30
CA ILE A 295 9.19 -7.13 4.53
C ILE A 295 9.91 -8.18 5.38
N HIS A 296 11.08 -8.63 4.94
CA HIS A 296 11.89 -9.52 5.75
C HIS A 296 12.46 -8.71 6.92
N LEU A 297 12.15 -9.13 8.14
CA LEU A 297 12.60 -8.52 9.37
C LEU A 297 14.06 -8.86 9.64
N HIS A 298 14.79 -7.92 10.22
CA HIS A 298 16.11 -8.18 10.76
C HIS A 298 16.03 -8.92 12.12
N PRO A 299 17.11 -9.58 12.58
CA PRO A 299 17.08 -10.37 13.82
C PRO A 299 16.59 -9.63 15.06
N ASP A 300 16.95 -8.36 15.21
CA ASP A 300 16.48 -7.52 16.31
C ASP A 300 14.99 -7.17 16.17
N GLU A 301 14.50 -6.86 14.98
CA GLU A 301 13.07 -6.64 14.70
C GLU A 301 12.25 -7.89 15.02
N ILE A 302 12.74 -9.08 14.65
CA ILE A 302 12.13 -10.38 14.98
C ILE A 302 12.05 -10.55 16.51
N ALA A 303 13.16 -10.37 17.21
CA ALA A 303 13.19 -10.51 18.66
C ALA A 303 12.27 -9.50 19.38
N CYS A 304 12.11 -8.30 18.81
CA CYS A 304 11.18 -7.30 19.32
C CYS A 304 9.72 -7.69 19.06
N LYS A 305 9.40 -8.20 17.86
CA LYS A 305 8.07 -8.72 17.52
C LYS A 305 7.68 -9.85 18.49
N GLU A 306 8.55 -10.82 18.69
CA GLU A 306 8.34 -11.94 19.63
C GLU A 306 8.08 -11.46 21.06
N LEU A 307 8.92 -10.53 21.55
CA LEU A 307 8.77 -9.98 22.90
C LEU A 307 7.51 -9.12 23.02
N TRP A 308 7.15 -8.35 21.99
CA TRP A 308 5.92 -7.57 21.94
C TRP A 308 4.70 -8.46 22.11
N THR A 309 4.57 -9.46 21.22
CA THR A 309 3.42 -10.37 21.19
C THR A 309 3.30 -11.11 22.52
N ALA A 310 4.41 -11.57 23.09
CA ALA A 310 4.41 -12.25 24.39
C ALA A 310 4.04 -11.32 25.57
N ALA A 311 4.33 -10.02 25.49
CA ALA A 311 4.10 -9.07 26.56
C ALA A 311 2.68 -8.46 26.55
N PHE A 312 2.16 -8.15 25.36
CA PHE A 312 0.93 -7.36 25.21
C PHE A 312 -0.25 -8.15 24.63
N GLY A 313 0.02 -9.23 23.88
CA GLY A 313 -1.03 -10.02 23.24
C GLY A 313 -1.77 -9.30 22.10
N ASP A 314 -1.19 -8.21 21.58
CA ASP A 314 -1.73 -7.49 20.43
C ASP A 314 -1.73 -8.36 19.18
N ASP A 315 -2.67 -8.08 18.27
CA ASP A 315 -2.80 -8.77 17.00
C ASP A 315 -1.53 -8.62 16.13
N GLU A 316 -1.19 -9.67 15.36
CA GLU A 316 0.02 -9.67 14.54
C GLU A 316 0.02 -8.54 13.50
N GLN A 317 -1.13 -8.21 12.91
CA GLN A 317 -1.25 -7.14 11.93
C GLN A 317 -0.93 -5.77 12.55
N PHE A 318 -1.35 -5.55 13.81
CA PHE A 318 -1.06 -4.32 14.53
C PHE A 318 0.45 -4.16 14.77
N VAL A 319 1.10 -5.22 15.24
CA VAL A 319 2.56 -5.22 15.48
C VAL A 319 3.33 -5.05 14.17
N ASP A 320 2.89 -5.71 13.10
CA ASP A 320 3.52 -5.62 11.78
C ASP A 320 3.42 -4.20 11.21
N SER A 321 2.26 -3.56 11.28
CA SER A 321 2.11 -2.15 10.87
C SER A 321 3.03 -1.22 11.67
N PHE A 322 3.18 -1.43 12.98
CA PHE A 322 4.13 -0.66 13.78
C PHE A 322 5.58 -0.86 13.30
N LEU A 323 6.00 -2.11 13.08
CA LEU A 323 7.34 -2.45 12.61
C LEU A 323 7.62 -1.91 11.19
N MET A 324 6.60 -1.86 10.34
CA MET A 324 6.73 -1.40 8.97
C MET A 324 6.84 0.13 8.87
N ARG A 325 6.11 0.86 9.72
CA ARG A 325 5.94 2.32 9.57
C ARG A 325 6.66 3.15 10.62
N TYR A 326 6.76 2.67 11.86
CA TYR A 326 7.16 3.47 13.02
C TYR A 326 8.46 3.01 13.67
N TYR A 327 8.80 1.73 13.52
CA TYR A 327 10.04 1.18 14.05
C TYR A 327 11.28 1.89 13.47
N SER A 328 12.23 2.20 14.35
CA SER A 328 13.53 2.75 13.99
C SER A 328 14.61 2.18 14.90
N ARG A 329 15.65 1.59 14.31
CA ARG A 329 16.83 1.09 15.03
C ARG A 329 17.51 2.15 15.89
N ARG A 330 17.45 3.43 15.47
CA ARG A 330 18.05 4.55 16.23
C ARG A 330 17.25 4.92 17.48
N ARG A 331 15.98 4.55 17.50
CA ARG A 331 15.01 4.90 18.55
C ARG A 331 14.48 3.68 19.29
N MET A 332 15.05 2.52 19.02
CA MET A 332 14.73 1.27 19.70
C MET A 332 15.83 0.97 20.72
N LEU A 333 15.44 0.70 21.97
CA LEU A 333 16.36 0.28 23.02
C LEU A 333 16.04 -1.14 23.43
N THR A 334 17.07 -2.00 23.42
CA THR A 334 16.97 -3.39 23.85
C THR A 334 17.98 -3.68 24.97
N ALA A 335 17.61 -4.59 25.87
CA ALA A 335 18.54 -5.16 26.84
C ALA A 335 18.67 -6.65 26.56
N GLU A 336 19.89 -7.10 26.27
CA GLU A 336 20.18 -8.52 26.10
C GLU A 336 20.49 -9.18 27.44
N CYS A 337 19.97 -10.39 27.63
CA CYS A 337 20.29 -11.28 28.74
C CYS A 337 20.39 -12.70 28.20
N GLU A 338 21.44 -13.43 28.56
CA GLU A 338 21.63 -14.84 28.16
C GLU A 338 21.54 -15.05 26.63
N GLY A 339 22.05 -14.09 25.85
CA GLY A 339 22.08 -14.15 24.38
C GLY A 339 20.75 -13.88 23.68
N ARG A 340 19.74 -13.37 24.40
CA ARG A 340 18.42 -13.03 23.84
C ARG A 340 18.01 -11.61 24.24
N THR A 341 17.23 -10.95 23.39
CA THR A 341 16.54 -9.70 23.75
C THR A 341 15.56 -9.99 24.90
N ALA A 342 15.85 -9.46 26.07
CA ALA A 342 15.13 -9.75 27.31
C ALA A 342 14.24 -8.59 27.78
N ALA A 343 14.57 -7.36 27.35
CA ALA A 343 13.72 -6.20 27.55
C ALA A 343 13.83 -5.26 26.35
N MET A 344 12.79 -4.46 26.14
CA MET A 344 12.76 -3.48 25.07
C MET A 344 11.90 -2.26 25.40
N LEU A 345 12.13 -1.16 24.69
CA LEU A 345 11.21 -0.02 24.56
C LEU A 345 11.51 0.79 23.29
N HIS A 346 10.50 1.47 22.77
CA HIS A 346 10.60 2.35 21.60
C HIS A 346 10.49 3.82 22.03
N LEU A 347 11.25 4.69 21.38
CA LEU A 347 11.16 6.15 21.51
C LEU A 347 10.47 6.69 20.26
N VAL A 348 9.17 6.97 20.36
CA VAL A 348 8.36 7.40 19.22
C VAL A 348 8.22 8.93 19.26
N PRO A 349 8.65 9.66 18.21
CA PRO A 349 8.65 11.11 18.22
C PRO A 349 7.26 11.71 17.95
N PHE A 350 6.89 12.74 18.69
CA PHE A 350 5.65 13.49 18.57
C PHE A 350 5.87 14.99 18.73
N GLU A 351 4.98 15.79 18.18
CA GLU A 351 4.76 17.19 18.58
C GLU A 351 3.49 17.25 19.44
N SER A 352 3.54 17.98 20.55
CA SER A 352 2.41 18.19 21.47
C SER A 352 2.34 19.63 21.96
N GLU A 353 1.39 19.94 22.84
CA GLU A 353 1.27 21.21 23.58
C GLU A 353 2.53 21.54 24.38
N LEU A 354 3.32 20.53 24.73
CA LEU A 354 4.58 20.66 25.44
C LEU A 354 5.77 20.86 24.49
N GLY A 355 5.52 20.97 23.19
CA GLY A 355 6.54 21.02 22.14
C GLY A 355 7.01 19.64 21.71
N ARG A 356 8.25 19.55 21.25
CA ARG A 356 8.82 18.28 20.77
C ARG A 356 8.91 17.29 21.92
N SER A 357 8.23 16.16 21.73
CA SER A 357 7.95 15.18 22.77
C SER A 357 8.31 13.77 22.32
N THR A 358 8.83 12.95 23.23
CA THR A 358 9.04 11.51 22.97
C THR A 358 8.01 10.67 23.73
N TYR A 359 7.29 9.81 23.01
CA TYR A 359 6.48 8.75 23.59
C TYR A 359 7.35 7.51 23.84
N ILE A 360 7.49 7.11 25.10
CA ILE A 360 8.14 5.85 25.46
C ILE A 360 7.11 4.73 25.33
N TYR A 361 7.23 3.93 24.27
CA TYR A 361 6.21 3.00 23.83
C TYR A 361 6.68 1.54 23.89
N GLY A 362 5.76 0.60 24.16
CA GLY A 362 6.06 -0.84 24.17
C GLY A 362 7.10 -1.28 25.19
N VAL A 363 7.11 -0.71 26.42
CA VAL A 363 8.06 -1.09 27.47
C VAL A 363 7.79 -2.52 27.93
N ALA A 364 8.62 -3.46 27.52
CA ALA A 364 8.45 -4.89 27.80
C ALA A 364 9.69 -5.51 28.45
N THR A 365 9.47 -6.52 29.27
CA THR A 365 10.52 -7.42 29.78
C THR A 365 9.96 -8.83 29.84
N ALA A 366 10.66 -9.76 29.20
CA ALA A 366 10.26 -11.17 29.12
C ALA A 366 10.06 -11.74 30.54
N PRO A 367 8.98 -12.50 30.80
CA PRO A 367 8.61 -12.96 32.15
C PRO A 367 9.75 -13.57 32.96
N GLU A 368 10.57 -14.42 32.34
CA GLU A 368 11.71 -15.13 32.92
C GLU A 368 12.91 -14.22 33.30
N PHE A 369 12.95 -13.01 32.74
CA PHE A 369 13.99 -12.00 33.00
C PHE A 369 13.50 -10.82 33.85
N ARG A 370 12.25 -10.84 34.31
CA ARG A 370 11.69 -9.81 35.20
C ARG A 370 12.44 -9.77 36.54
N ARG A 371 12.36 -8.61 37.23
CA ARG A 371 13.03 -8.33 38.51
C ARG A 371 14.57 -8.35 38.47
N ARG A 372 15.18 -8.40 37.28
CA ARG A 372 16.64 -8.26 37.07
C ARG A 372 17.09 -6.82 36.77
N GLY A 373 16.19 -5.84 36.88
CA GLY A 373 16.49 -4.42 36.66
C GLY A 373 16.62 -3.98 35.19
N LEU A 374 16.28 -4.84 34.22
CA LEU A 374 16.45 -4.60 32.79
C LEU A 374 15.62 -3.40 32.28
N ALA A 375 14.31 -3.38 32.55
CA ALA A 375 13.46 -2.24 32.22
C ALA A 375 14.00 -0.92 32.79
N GLY A 376 14.50 -0.95 34.03
CA GLY A 376 15.09 0.24 34.65
C GLY A 376 16.40 0.71 33.99
N LYS A 377 17.20 -0.23 33.45
CA LYS A 377 18.37 0.12 32.63
C LYS A 377 17.95 0.83 31.34
N LEU A 378 16.93 0.31 30.66
CA LEU A 378 16.40 0.92 29.43
C LEU A 378 15.77 2.27 29.69
N MET A 379 14.99 2.43 30.77
CA MET A 379 14.40 3.73 31.14
C MET A 379 15.48 4.79 31.40
N ARG A 380 16.58 4.46 32.10
CA ARG A 380 17.68 5.43 32.29
C ARG A 380 18.30 5.85 30.97
N GLU A 381 18.50 4.90 30.07
CA GLU A 381 19.05 5.19 28.74
C GLU A 381 18.09 6.01 27.87
N ALA A 382 16.79 5.71 27.92
CA ALA A 382 15.73 6.49 27.29
C ALA A 382 15.79 7.95 27.76
N MET A 383 15.81 8.19 29.07
CA MET A 383 15.86 9.55 29.62
C MET A 383 17.15 10.28 29.24
N ARG A 384 18.29 9.59 29.18
CA ARG A 384 19.56 10.17 28.68
C ARG A 384 19.42 10.65 27.25
N LEU A 385 18.90 9.79 26.36
CA LEU A 385 18.72 10.09 24.93
C LEU A 385 17.71 11.23 24.69
N ILE A 386 16.58 11.22 25.40
CA ILE A 386 15.56 12.29 25.36
C ILE A 386 16.21 13.63 25.77
N GLY A 387 17.01 13.61 26.83
CA GLY A 387 17.79 14.77 27.27
C GLY A 387 18.74 15.29 26.19
N GLU A 388 19.56 14.41 25.62
CA GLU A 388 20.55 14.73 24.57
C GLU A 388 19.93 15.22 23.27
N GLN A 389 18.80 14.64 22.85
CA GLN A 389 18.11 15.05 21.65
C GLN A 389 17.61 16.49 21.76
N GLY A 390 17.24 16.94 22.98
CA GLY A 390 16.68 18.27 23.18
C GLY A 390 15.16 18.27 23.35
N ASP A 391 14.53 17.12 23.63
CA ASP A 391 13.07 17.04 23.79
C ASP A 391 12.59 17.78 25.03
N GLU A 392 11.50 18.54 24.89
CA GLU A 392 10.91 19.36 25.94
C GLU A 392 10.09 18.51 26.91
N ALA A 393 9.52 17.42 26.42
CA ALA A 393 8.75 16.48 27.21
C ALA A 393 8.95 15.03 26.77
N ALA A 394 8.56 14.13 27.66
CA ALA A 394 8.37 12.73 27.34
C ALA A 394 7.10 12.23 28.01
N PHE A 395 6.45 11.24 27.43
CA PHE A 395 5.23 10.67 28.01
C PHE A 395 5.16 9.17 27.78
N LEU A 396 4.30 8.50 28.55
CA LEU A 396 4.03 7.07 28.46
C LEU A 396 2.63 6.78 29.02
N ILE A 397 2.01 5.67 28.59
CA ILE A 397 0.74 5.18 29.14
C ILE A 397 1.04 3.94 29.99
N PRO A 398 0.89 3.99 31.32
CA PRO A 398 1.04 2.80 32.16
C PRO A 398 -0.08 1.79 31.90
N SER A 399 0.26 0.54 31.60
CA SER A 399 -0.73 -0.52 31.37
C SER A 399 -1.37 -1.05 32.66
N GLU A 400 -0.76 -0.81 33.81
CA GLU A 400 -1.20 -1.28 35.13
C GLU A 400 -0.94 -0.20 36.20
N GLU A 401 -1.81 -0.11 37.20
CA GLU A 401 -1.76 0.94 38.24
C GLU A 401 -0.41 0.99 38.98
N TRP A 402 0.19 -0.16 39.28
CA TRP A 402 1.46 -0.21 40.00
C TRP A 402 2.64 0.37 39.20
N LEU A 403 2.51 0.45 37.86
CA LEU A 403 3.53 1.04 37.01
C LEU A 403 3.66 2.55 37.22
N HIS A 404 2.64 3.24 37.74
CA HIS A 404 2.76 4.65 38.10
C HIS A 404 3.92 4.91 39.07
N GLY A 405 4.03 4.07 40.11
CA GLY A 405 5.13 4.16 41.08
C GLY A 405 6.49 3.76 40.49
N PHE A 406 6.51 2.94 39.44
CA PHE A 406 7.75 2.62 38.72
C PHE A 406 8.24 3.81 37.88
N TYR A 407 7.35 4.43 37.10
CA TYR A 407 7.70 5.54 36.20
C TYR A 407 7.95 6.86 36.96
N ALA A 408 7.28 7.09 38.09
CA ALA A 408 7.52 8.26 38.95
C ALA A 408 8.99 8.41 39.39
N LYS A 409 9.74 7.31 39.50
CA LYS A 409 11.18 7.32 39.84
C LYS A 409 12.05 8.00 38.78
N TYR A 410 11.53 8.16 37.56
CA TYR A 410 12.19 8.84 36.44
C TYR A 410 11.61 10.25 36.20
N GLY A 411 10.75 10.74 37.09
CA GLY A 411 10.16 12.08 37.01
C GLY A 411 8.91 12.18 36.15
N PHE A 412 8.27 11.05 35.82
CA PHE A 412 6.95 11.05 35.19
C PHE A 412 5.86 11.29 36.24
N GLU A 413 4.91 12.16 35.94
CA GLU A 413 3.82 12.53 36.84
C GLU A 413 2.49 12.73 36.09
N GLY A 414 1.40 12.77 36.85
CA GLY A 414 0.06 13.06 36.31
C GLY A 414 -0.63 11.88 35.61
N THR A 415 -1.86 12.17 35.19
CA THR A 415 -2.76 11.24 34.48
C THR A 415 -3.51 12.08 33.44
N VAL A 416 -2.84 12.39 32.33
CA VAL A 416 -3.32 13.35 31.33
C VAL A 416 -3.98 12.58 30.17
N PRO A 417 -5.25 12.85 29.82
CA PRO A 417 -5.86 12.34 28.60
C PRO A 417 -4.99 12.62 27.37
N VAL A 418 -4.72 11.60 26.56
CA VAL A 418 -3.92 11.75 25.34
C VAL A 418 -4.70 11.28 24.12
N THR A 419 -4.52 11.98 23.01
CA THR A 419 -5.02 11.60 21.69
C THR A 419 -3.86 11.60 20.71
N PHE A 420 -3.86 10.62 19.80
CA PHE A 420 -2.81 10.48 18.81
C PHE A 420 -3.33 10.80 17.41
N SER A 421 -2.45 11.36 16.59
CA SER A 421 -2.71 11.64 15.19
C SER A 421 -1.49 11.23 14.37
N SER A 422 -1.71 10.41 13.34
CA SER A 422 -0.73 10.03 12.33
C SER A 422 -1.38 10.08 10.94
N GLN A 423 -0.57 10.14 9.89
CA GLN A 423 -1.07 10.24 8.52
C GLN A 423 -1.95 9.05 8.11
N ASP A 424 -1.69 7.88 8.67
CA ASP A 424 -2.34 6.62 8.37
C ASP A 424 -3.40 6.19 9.41
N GLY A 425 -3.60 6.99 10.46
CA GLY A 425 -4.53 6.69 11.54
C GLY A 425 -4.12 5.54 12.47
N PHE A 426 -2.84 5.17 12.54
CA PHE A 426 -2.34 4.18 13.50
C PHE A 426 -2.65 4.56 14.96
N ASP A 427 -3.19 3.61 15.71
CA ASP A 427 -3.51 3.81 17.13
C ASP A 427 -2.30 3.52 18.02
N PHE A 428 -1.69 4.57 18.57
CA PHE A 428 -0.60 4.46 19.56
C PHE A 428 -1.10 4.31 21.01
N GLY A 429 -2.41 4.40 21.22
CA GLY A 429 -3.07 4.27 22.50
C GLY A 429 -3.28 2.81 22.88
N THR A 430 -4.31 2.59 23.68
CA THR A 430 -4.68 1.29 24.26
C THR A 430 -5.83 0.61 23.50
N GLY A 431 -6.31 1.19 22.40
CA GLY A 431 -7.57 0.80 21.75
C GLY A 431 -8.82 1.37 22.43
N ASP A 432 -8.67 2.09 23.55
CA ASP A 432 -9.75 2.69 24.34
C ASP A 432 -9.36 4.09 24.81
N ALA A 433 -9.87 5.12 24.13
CA ALA A 433 -9.58 6.53 24.43
C ALA A 433 -9.89 6.95 25.88
N SER A 434 -10.75 6.21 26.59
CA SER A 434 -11.02 6.46 28.01
C SER A 434 -9.86 6.04 28.93
N LYS A 435 -9.02 5.11 28.46
CA LYS A 435 -7.84 4.57 29.15
C LYS A 435 -6.53 5.18 28.68
N ASP A 436 -6.55 5.93 27.58
CA ASP A 436 -5.39 6.67 27.08
C ASP A 436 -5.06 7.83 28.01
N ARG A 437 -4.31 7.51 29.06
CA ARG A 437 -3.96 8.40 30.17
C ARG A 437 -2.46 8.37 30.36
N ALA A 438 -1.80 9.43 29.93
CA ALA A 438 -0.36 9.56 29.95
C ALA A 438 0.16 10.06 31.31
N MET A 439 1.26 9.47 31.77
CA MET A 439 2.18 10.15 32.68
C MET A 439 3.17 10.95 31.86
N VAL A 440 3.58 12.12 32.37
CA VAL A 440 4.38 13.10 31.63
C VAL A 440 5.63 13.48 32.41
N TRP A 441 6.78 13.48 31.73
CA TRP A 441 8.04 14.08 32.16
C TRP A 441 8.27 15.37 31.37
N ARG A 442 8.84 16.40 32.02
CA ARG A 442 9.10 17.71 31.42
C ARG A 442 10.52 18.17 31.73
N ARG A 443 11.21 18.72 30.72
CA ARG A 443 12.56 19.27 30.85
C ARG A 443 12.60 20.45 31.82
N ALA A 444 11.62 21.35 31.72
CA ALA A 444 11.49 22.53 32.58
C ALA A 444 10.11 22.52 33.28
N PRO A 445 9.99 21.88 34.46
CA PRO A 445 8.75 21.89 35.22
C PRO A 445 8.51 23.30 35.80
N GLY A 446 7.40 23.93 35.43
CA GLY A 446 7.08 25.29 35.91
C GLY A 446 5.62 25.71 35.72
N ALA A 447 5.01 25.33 34.59
CA ALA A 447 3.57 25.44 34.38
C ALA A 447 2.83 24.19 34.94
N PRO A 448 1.50 24.22 35.12
CA PRO A 448 0.71 23.00 35.33
C PRO A 448 0.81 22.05 34.11
N LEU A 449 0.48 20.77 34.29
CA LEU A 449 0.25 19.89 33.15
C LEU A 449 -0.99 20.37 32.37
N PRO A 450 -1.02 20.20 31.04
CA PRO A 450 -2.20 20.54 30.25
C PRO A 450 -3.37 19.61 30.61
N GLU A 451 -4.60 20.07 30.34
CA GLU A 451 -5.82 19.27 30.58
C GLU A 451 -5.90 18.02 29.69
N ALA A 452 -5.30 18.08 28.50
CA ALA A 452 -5.17 16.97 27.56
C ALA A 452 -3.92 17.17 26.69
N LEU A 453 -3.42 16.08 26.09
CA LEU A 453 -2.36 16.09 25.09
C LEU A 453 -2.89 15.68 23.72
N HIS A 454 -2.60 16.48 22.70
CA HIS A 454 -2.83 16.13 21.30
C HIS A 454 -1.49 15.87 20.63
N CYS A 455 -1.16 14.59 20.47
CA CYS A 455 0.15 14.14 20.00
C CYS A 455 0.10 13.85 18.50
N ASN A 456 0.75 14.70 17.71
CA ASN A 456 0.90 14.50 16.27
C ASN A 456 2.23 13.82 15.98
N TYR A 457 2.20 12.67 15.31
CA TYR A 457 3.42 11.90 15.00
C TYR A 457 4.40 12.75 14.19
N ALA A 458 5.62 12.90 14.69
CA ALA A 458 6.64 13.73 14.08
C ALA A 458 7.53 12.87 13.19
N ASN A 459 7.22 12.80 11.89
CA ASN A 459 7.97 11.99 10.93
C ASN A 459 9.35 12.63 10.66
N LYS A 460 10.35 12.34 11.51
CA LYS A 460 11.75 12.80 11.37
C LYS A 460 12.77 11.70 11.63
#